data_AF-A0AAC9TSN8-F1
#
_entry.id   AF-A0AAC9TSN8-F1
#
_cell.length_a   1.000
_cell.length_b   1.000
_cell.length_c   1.000
_cell.angle_alpha   90.00
_cell.angle_beta   90.00
_cell.angle_gamma   90.00
#
_symmetry.space_group_name_H-M   'P 1'
#
loop_
_entity.id
_entity.type
_entity.pdbx_description
1 polymer ?
#
loop_
_entity_poly.entity_id
_entity_poly.type
_entity_poly.pdbx_seq_one_letter_code
_entity_poly.pdbx_strand_id
1 'polypeptide(L)' 'MAAKEVKLIHKIFAVIGIILLGIGSFVSCLSLDSFIANIGNALMIIGIGISWYGFLYWKP' A
#
# COMPACT_ATOMS: atom_id res chain seq x y z
N MET A 1 11.98 10.31 24.45
CA MET A 1 11.90 10.93 23.10
C MET A 1 11.88 9.90 21.94
N ALA A 2 12.12 8.60 22.15
CA ALA A 2 12.14 7.58 21.08
C ALA A 2 10.75 7.12 20.57
N ALA A 3 9.67 7.29 21.35
CA ALA A 3 8.34 6.80 20.97
C ALA A 3 7.65 7.63 19.86
N LYS A 4 8.10 8.87 19.60
CA LYS A 4 7.48 9.78 18.62
C LYS A 4 7.93 9.48 17.18
N GLU A 5 9.19 9.06 17.00
CA GLU A 5 9.79 8.71 15.70
C GLU A 5 9.10 7.48 15.07
N VAL A 6 8.79 6.48 15.91
CA VAL A 6 8.15 5.24 15.48
C VAL A 6 6.76 5.50 14.87
N LYS A 7 5.94 6.37 15.48
CA LYS A 7 4.61 6.73 14.95
C LYS A 7 4.65 7.36 13.55
N LEU A 8 5.70 8.11 13.23
CA LEU A 8 5.81 8.83 11.96
C LEU A 8 6.25 7.89 10.83
N ILE A 9 7.15 6.94 11.12
CA ILE A 9 7.56 5.88 10.19
C ILE A 9 6.36 5.00 9.78
N HIS A 10 5.49 4.62 10.72
CA HIS A 10 4.27 3.85 10.43
C HIS A 10 3.28 4.64 9.56
N LYS A 11 3.16 5.95 9.82
CA LYS A 11 2.32 6.84 9.02
C LYS A 11 2.86 7.00 7.59
N ILE A 12 4.17 7.11 7.41
CA ILE A 12 4.82 7.14 6.08
C ILE A 12 4.60 5.80 5.36
N PHE A 13 4.74 4.67 6.04
CA PHE A 13 4.49 3.35 5.46
C PHE A 13 3.04 3.17 5.00
N ALA A 14 2.07 3.66 5.78
CA ALA A 14 0.65 3.65 5.39
C ALA A 14 0.40 4.50 4.13
N VAL A 15 1.03 5.69 4.03
CA VAL A 15 0.91 6.55 2.84
C VAL A 15 1.57 5.90 1.62
N ILE A 16 2.74 5.28 1.78
CA ILE A 16 3.41 4.53 0.71
C ILE A 16 2.52 3.39 0.20
N GLY A 17 1.86 2.66 1.10
CA GLY A 17 0.90 1.63 0.76
C GLY A 17 -0.27 2.16 -0.07
N ILE A 18 -0.82 3.33 0.28
CA ILE A 18 -1.90 3.98 -0.47
C ILE A 18 -1.44 4.43 -1.87
N ILE A 19 -0.22 4.96 -2.00
CA ILE A 19 0.33 5.34 -3.31
C ILE A 19 0.51 4.09 -4.19
N LEU A 20 1.00 2.99 -3.61
CA LEU A 20 1.13 1.71 -4.30
C LEU A 20 -0.23 1.16 -4.77
N LEU A 21 -1.28 1.33 -3.97
CA LEU A 21 -2.65 0.96 -4.34
C LEU A 21 -3.17 1.77 -5.53
N GLY A 22 -2.89 3.07 -5.55
CA GLY A 22 -3.22 3.91 -6.69
C GLY A 22 -2.57 3.38 -7.96
N ILE A 23 -1.25 3.17 -7.93
CA ILE A 23 -0.48 2.68 -9.09
C ILE A 23 -0.97 1.29 -9.53
N GLY A 24 -1.22 0.38 -8.60
CA GLY A 24 -1.74 -0.96 -8.91
C GLY A 24 -3.10 -0.94 -9.62
N SER A 25 -3.99 -0.02 -9.22
CA SER A 25 -5.27 0.20 -9.89
C SER A 25 -5.11 0.74 -11.31
N PHE A 26 -4.20 1.72 -11.51
CA PHE A 26 -3.88 2.22 -12.85
C PHE A 26 -3.27 1.13 -13.74
N VAL A 27 -2.32 0.34 -13.24
CA VAL A 27 -1.69 -0.76 -13.99
C VAL A 27 -2.72 -1.83 -14.38
N SER A 28 -3.64 -2.18 -13.49
CA SER A 28 -4.67 -3.18 -13.76
C SER A 28 -5.74 -2.69 -14.74
N CYS A 29 -6.00 -1.38 -14.76
CA CYS A 29 -7.02 -0.77 -15.62
C CYS A 29 -6.46 -0.42 -17.02
N LEU A 30 -5.18 -0.06 -17.12
CA LEU A 30 -4.51 0.26 -18.38
C LEU A 30 -3.94 -0.96 -19.12
N SER A 31 -3.90 -2.13 -18.47
CA SER A 31 -3.35 -3.35 -19.06
C SER A 31 -4.29 -3.97 -20.10
N LEU A 32 -3.83 -4.10 -21.34
CA LEU A 32 -4.51 -4.87 -22.38
C LEU A 32 -4.34 -6.40 -22.19
N ASP A 33 -3.26 -6.82 -21.56
CA ASP A 33 -2.95 -8.23 -21.32
C ASP A 33 -3.46 -8.70 -19.96
N SER A 34 -4.18 -9.82 -19.94
CA SER A 34 -4.69 -10.46 -18.71
C SER A 34 -3.57 -10.81 -17.72
N PHE A 35 -2.35 -11.05 -18.20
CA PHE A 35 -1.20 -11.30 -17.35
C PHE A 35 -0.76 -10.06 -16.56
N ILE A 36 -0.74 -8.90 -17.22
CA ILE A 36 -0.35 -7.62 -16.60
C ILE A 36 -1.45 -7.17 -15.63
N ALA A 37 -2.73 -7.40 -15.98
CA ALA A 37 -3.86 -7.14 -15.10
C ALA A 37 -3.76 -7.95 -13.79
N ASN A 38 -3.39 -9.23 -13.87
CA ASN A 38 -3.27 -10.08 -12.69
C ASN A 38 -2.07 -9.68 -11.81
N ILE A 39 -0.97 -9.22 -12.41
CA ILE A 39 0.17 -8.66 -11.67
C ILE A 39 -0.23 -7.39 -10.93
N GLY A 40 -0.95 -6.47 -11.58
CA GLY A 40 -1.45 -5.25 -10.96
C GLY A 40 -2.38 -5.55 -9.79
N ASN A 41 -3.26 -6.55 -9.94
CA ASN A 41 -4.17 -6.99 -8.88
C ASN A 41 -3.42 -7.61 -7.69
N ALA A 42 -2.40 -8.44 -7.95
CA ALA A 42 -1.54 -9.00 -6.91
C ALA A 42 -0.78 -7.89 -6.13
N LEU A 43 -0.26 -6.88 -6.85
CA LEU A 43 0.37 -5.71 -6.24
C LEU A 43 -0.62 -4.94 -5.34
N MET A 44 -1.89 -4.85 -5.77
CA MET A 44 -2.95 -4.22 -5.00
C MET A 44 -3.22 -4.95 -3.69
N ILE A 45 -3.30 -6.28 -3.70
CA ILE A 45 -3.49 -7.09 -2.49
C ILE A 45 -2.35 -6.86 -1.48
N ILE A 46 -1.11 -6.81 -1.97
CA ILE A 46 0.07 -6.54 -1.13
C ILE A 46 0.01 -5.12 -0.55
N GLY A 47 -0.37 -4.12 -1.35
CA GLY A 47 -0.55 -2.73 -0.91
C GLY A 47 -1.64 -2.58 0.17
N ILE A 48 -2.73 -3.35 0.07
CA ILE A 48 -3.79 -3.38 1.09
C ILE A 48 -3.23 -3.96 2.38
N GLY A 49 -2.49 -5.06 2.31
CA GLY A 49 -1.89 -5.70 3.49
C GLY A 49 -0.93 -4.77 4.25
N ILE A 50 -0.04 -4.07 3.52
CA ILE A 50 0.92 -3.13 4.11
C ILE A 50 0.19 -1.92 4.71
N SER A 51 -0.78 -1.35 4.00
CA SER A 51 -1.58 -0.23 4.49
C SER A 51 -2.36 -0.62 5.75
N TRP A 52 -3.01 -1.79 5.73
CA TRP A 52 -3.77 -2.33 6.85
C TRP A 52 -2.88 -2.55 8.08
N TYR A 53 -1.69 -3.12 7.89
CA TYR A 53 -0.72 -3.29 8.98
C TYR A 53 -0.25 -1.94 9.54
N GLY A 54 0.03 -0.98 8.65
CA GLY A 54 0.36 0.40 9.02
C GLY A 54 -0.75 1.06 9.85
N PHE A 55 -2.02 0.89 9.45
CA PHE A 55 -3.19 1.43 10.17
C PHE A 55 -3.44 0.74 11.51
N LEU A 56 -3.28 -0.58 11.61
CA LEU A 56 -3.46 -1.32 12.87
C LEU A 56 -2.44 -0.93 13.93
N TYR A 57 -1.18 -0.71 13.53
CA TYR A 57 -0.11 -0.26 14.41
C TYR A 57 -0.11 1.25 14.66
N TRP A 58 -0.88 2.00 13.86
CA TRP A 58 -1.18 3.40 14.11
C TRP A 58 -2.20 3.55 15.26
N LYS A 59 -1.91 2.95 16.42
CA LYS A 59 -2.64 3.24 17.65
C LYS A 59 -2.34 4.68 18.10
N PRO A 60 -3.35 5.45 18.54
CA PRO A 60 -3.20 6.81 19.04
C PRO A 60 -2.33 6.92 20.29
#